data_AF-A0AAU9SHZ5-F1
#
_entry.id   AF-A0AAU9SHZ5-F1
#
_cell.length_a   1.000
_cell.length_b   1.000
_cell.length_c   1.000
_cell.angle_alpha   90.00
_cell.angle_beta   90.00
_cell.angle_gamma   90.00
#
_symmetry.space_group_name_H-M   'P 1'
#
loop_
_entity.id
_entity.type
_entity.pdbx_description
1 polymer ?
#
loop_
_entity_poly.entity_id
_entity_poly.type
_entity_poly.pdbx_seq_one_letter_code
_entity_poly.pdbx_strand_id
1 'polypeptide(L)'
;MTRISCDKPKYVITKITFAEYGNPTGTCGDFRHGNCSAPATLRLVKKNCLGKPKCVLLVTDEMFGPSHCKGAPMLAVQATCTIA
;
A
#
# COMPACT_ATOMS: atom_id res chain seq x y z
N MET A 1 9.56 -2.79 -7.82
CA MET A 1 9.18 -3.33 -6.49
C MET A 1 9.16 -2.19 -5.49
N THR A 2 8.28 -2.23 -4.50
CA THR A 2 8.22 -1.27 -3.38
C THR A 2 8.37 -1.99 -2.05
N ARG A 3 8.88 -1.29 -1.03
CA ARG A 3 9.26 -1.86 0.25
C ARG A 3 8.65 -1.03 1.38
N ILE A 4 7.90 -1.70 2.26
CA ILE A 4 7.35 -1.10 3.48
C ILE A 4 8.06 -1.76 4.66
N SER A 5 8.65 -0.96 5.55
CA SER A 5 9.39 -1.46 6.72
C SER A 5 9.10 -0.63 7.97
N CYS A 6 9.10 -1.31 9.11
CA CYS A 6 9.14 -0.69 10.43
C CYS A 6 10.59 -0.71 10.91
N ASP A 7 11.18 0.46 11.14
CA ASP A 7 12.62 0.56 11.41
C ASP A 7 12.97 0.33 12.89
N LYS A 8 11.97 0.23 13.76
CA LYS A 8 12.14 -0.02 15.20
C LYS A 8 12.20 -1.53 15.49
N PRO A 9 13.11 -2.00 16.37
CA PRO A 9 13.17 -3.39 16.75
C PRO A 9 11.84 -3.84 17.39
N LYS A 10 11.39 -5.05 17.07
CA LYS A 10 10.10 -5.66 17.49
C LYS A 10 8.84 -5.01 16.93
N TYR A 11 8.93 -3.92 16.17
CA TYR A 11 7.76 -3.32 15.54
C TYR A 11 7.38 -4.11 14.29
N VAL A 12 6.08 -4.29 14.09
CA VAL A 12 5.51 -4.87 12.88
C VAL A 12 4.43 -3.97 12.33
N ILE A 13 4.09 -4.17 11.06
CA ILE A 13 2.99 -3.48 10.41
C ILE A 13 1.69 -4.03 11.02
N THR A 14 1.06 -3.28 11.91
CA THR A 14 -0.15 -3.71 12.63
C THR A 14 -1.43 -3.20 11.99
N LYS A 15 -1.35 -2.11 11.23
CA LYS A 15 -2.49 -1.54 10.51
C LYS A 15 -2.08 -1.02 9.15
N ILE A 16 -3.00 -1.12 8.20
CA ILE A 16 -2.92 -0.44 6.90
C ILE A 16 -4.24 0.31 6.75
N THR A 17 -4.17 1.63 6.89
CA THR A 17 -5.33 2.53 6.93
C THR A 17 -5.73 2.98 5.54
N PHE A 18 -4.80 3.00 4.60
CA PHE A 18 -5.03 3.36 3.21
C PHE A 18 -4.08 2.58 2.31
N ALA A 19 -4.56 2.15 1.14
CA ALA A 19 -3.71 1.67 0.07
C ALA A 19 -4.44 1.77 -1.27
N GLU A 20 -3.77 2.34 -2.26
CA GLU A 20 -4.30 2.54 -3.60
C GLU A 20 -3.20 2.35 -4.65
N TYR A 21 -3.52 1.57 -5.68
CA TYR A 21 -2.75 1.46 -6.91
C TYR A 21 -3.56 2.09 -8.03
N GLY A 22 -3.17 3.31 -8.44
CA GLY A 22 -3.98 4.15 -9.30
C GLY A 22 -3.39 5.56 -9.39
N ASN A 23 -4.22 6.59 -9.22
CA ASN A 23 -3.78 7.99 -9.20
C ASN A 23 -4.09 8.69 -7.85
N PRO A 24 -3.55 8.20 -6.72
CA PRO A 24 -3.81 8.77 -5.41
C PRO A 24 -3.38 10.24 -5.35
N THR A 25 -4.07 11.01 -4.51
CA THR A 25 -3.76 12.42 -4.24
C THR A 25 -3.46 12.65 -2.77
N GLY A 26 -2.92 13.83 -2.44
CA GLY A 26 -2.54 14.19 -1.08
C GLY A 26 -1.14 13.71 -0.68
N THR A 27 -0.91 13.62 0.62
CA THR A 27 0.40 13.31 1.21
C THR A 27 0.27 12.27 2.31
N CYS A 28 1.41 11.73 2.80
CA CYS A 28 1.41 10.79 3.92
C CYS A 28 0.63 11.35 5.13
N GLY A 29 -0.35 10.60 5.62
CA GLY A 29 -1.27 11.03 6.68
C GLY A 29 -2.63 11.54 6.19
N ASP A 30 -2.70 12.00 4.93
CA ASP A 30 -3.92 12.53 4.29
C ASP A 30 -4.00 12.10 2.81
N PHE A 31 -3.73 10.82 2.55
CA PHE A 31 -3.92 10.26 1.22
C PHE A 31 -5.42 10.12 0.89
N ARG A 32 -5.77 10.40 -0.36
CA ARG A 32 -7.13 10.32 -0.86
C ARG A 32 -7.18 9.56 -2.18
N HIS A 33 -8.29 8.87 -2.38
CA HIS A 33 -8.55 8.16 -3.62
C HIS A 33 -8.57 9.11 -4.81
N GLY A 34 -7.94 8.68 -5.90
CA GLY A 34 -8.01 9.35 -7.18
C GLY A 34 -9.29 9.03 -7.95
N ASN A 35 -9.23 9.18 -9.27
CA ASN A 35 -10.33 8.89 -10.19
C ASN A 35 -10.19 7.53 -10.91
N CYS A 36 -9.09 6.81 -10.67
CA CYS A 36 -8.83 5.46 -11.17
C CYS A 36 -8.06 4.68 -10.11
N SER A 37 -8.39 3.40 -9.94
CA SER A 37 -7.89 2.58 -8.84
C SER A 37 -8.07 1.11 -9.12
N ALA A 38 -7.10 0.28 -8.73
CA ALA A 38 -7.25 -1.16 -8.70
C ALA A 38 -7.96 -1.58 -7.38
N PRO A 39 -9.19 -2.12 -7.42
CA PRO A 39 -10.02 -2.33 -6.21
C PRO A 39 -9.42 -3.33 -5.21
N ALA A 40 -8.58 -4.25 -5.68
CA ALA A 40 -7.99 -5.27 -4.82
C ALA A 40 -6.79 -4.77 -4.00
N THR A 41 -6.31 -3.53 -4.25
CA THR A 41 -5.07 -3.01 -3.65
C THR A 41 -5.05 -3.16 -2.14
N LEU A 42 -6.03 -2.58 -1.44
CA LEU A 42 -6.04 -2.58 0.02
C LEU A 42 -6.02 -4.00 0.61
N ARG A 43 -6.81 -4.91 0.04
CA ARG A 43 -6.87 -6.31 0.48
C ARG A 43 -5.51 -6.99 0.33
N LEU A 44 -4.85 -6.80 -0.81
CA LEU A 44 -3.59 -7.46 -1.12
C LEU A 44 -2.43 -6.88 -0.34
N VAL A 45 -2.38 -5.56 -0.16
CA VAL A 45 -1.38 -4.91 0.70
C VAL A 45 -1.53 -5.40 2.14
N LYS A 46 -2.77 -5.48 2.67
CA LYS A 46 -3.04 -6.07 4.00
C LYS A 46 -2.55 -7.51 4.10
N LYS A 47 -2.94 -8.37 3.15
CA LYS A 47 -2.57 -9.79 3.12
C LYS A 47 -1.05 -10.00 3.14
N ASN A 48 -0.29 -9.17 2.42
CA ASN A 48 1.15 -9.35 2.28
C ASN A 48 1.98 -8.69 3.38
N CYS A 49 1.45 -7.66 4.05
CA CYS A 49 2.25 -6.81 4.94
C CYS A 49 1.89 -6.92 6.43
N LEU A 50 0.62 -7.18 6.79
CA LEU A 50 0.22 -7.22 8.19
C LEU A 50 0.99 -8.30 8.98
N GLY A 51 1.40 -7.96 10.20
CA GLY A 51 2.14 -8.84 11.10
C GLY A 51 3.61 -9.02 10.75
N LYS A 52 4.13 -8.34 9.71
CA LYS A 52 5.53 -8.42 9.32
C LYS A 52 6.28 -7.14 9.67
N PRO A 53 7.58 -7.20 10.05
CA PRO A 53 8.41 -6.01 10.22
C PRO A 53 8.76 -5.35 8.88
N LYS A 54 8.69 -6.12 7.79
CA LYS A 54 8.96 -5.67 6.43
C LYS A 54 8.15 -6.50 5.44
N CYS A 55 7.65 -5.85 4.39
CA CYS A 55 7.09 -6.51 3.21
C CYS A 55 7.63 -5.86 1.92
N VAL A 56 7.64 -6.63 0.85
CA VAL A 56 8.03 -6.18 -0.49
C VAL A 56 6.88 -6.54 -1.43
N LEU A 57 6.46 -5.56 -2.24
CA LEU A 57 5.35 -5.71 -3.17
C LEU A 57 5.83 -5.42 -4.60
N LEU A 58 5.32 -6.17 -5.56
CA LEU A 58 5.47 -5.91 -6.98
C LEU A 58 4.43 -4.86 -7.38
N VAL A 59 4.86 -3.70 -7.87
CA VAL A 59 3.95 -2.62 -8.26
C VAL A 59 3.56 -2.84 -9.71
N THR A 60 2.67 -3.82 -9.93
CA THR A 60 2.22 -4.26 -11.26
C THR A 60 0.72 -4.56 -11.26
N ASP A 61 0.11 -4.54 -12.44
CA ASP A 61 -1.27 -4.97 -12.67
C ASP A 61 -1.47 -6.45 -12.33
N GLU A 62 -0.45 -7.30 -12.44
CA GLU A 62 -0.55 -8.71 -12.04
C GLU A 62 -0.74 -8.86 -10.52
N MET A 63 -0.10 -7.99 -9.74
CA MET A 63 -0.25 -8.01 -8.30
C MET A 63 -1.62 -7.47 -7.88
N PHE A 64 -2.02 -6.31 -8.39
CA PHE A 64 -3.17 -5.56 -7.85
C PHE A 64 -4.43 -5.58 -8.71
N GLY A 65 -4.34 -6.06 -9.94
CA GLY A 65 -5.33 -5.85 -10.99
C GLY A 65 -5.12 -4.53 -11.74
N PRO A 66 -5.75 -4.38 -12.92
CA PRO A 66 -5.63 -3.16 -13.71
C PRO A 66 -6.20 -1.95 -12.97
N SER A 67 -5.46 -0.85 -12.96
CA SER A 67 -5.90 0.42 -12.33
C SER A 67 -6.89 1.22 -13.17
N HIS A 68 -6.98 0.92 -14.48
CA HIS A 68 -7.75 1.68 -15.48
C HIS A 68 -7.37 3.17 -15.58
N CYS A 69 -6.16 3.53 -15.15
CA CYS A 69 -5.64 4.88 -15.29
C CYS A 69 -5.18 5.15 -16.73
N LYS A 70 -5.37 6.39 -17.20
CA LYS A 70 -4.87 6.84 -18.52
C LYS A 70 -3.34 6.99 -18.56
N GLY A 71 -2.68 7.03 -17.41
CA GLY A 71 -1.23 7.12 -17.25
C GLY A 71 -0.71 6.06 -16.28
N ALA A 72 0.61 6.06 -16.05
CA ALA A 72 1.26 5.08 -15.19
C ALA A 72 0.70 5.15 -13.75
N PRO A 73 0.13 4.06 -13.22
CA PRO A 73 -0.39 4.03 -11.87
C PRO A 73 0.73 4.05 -10.82
N MET A 74 0.44 4.69 -9.69
CA MET A 74 1.30 4.77 -8.53
C MET A 74 0.68 3.99 -7.38
N LEU A 75 1.53 3.37 -6.54
CA LEU A 75 1.10 2.78 -5.28
C LEU A 75 1.34 3.76 -4.12
N ALA A 76 0.27 4.16 -3.44
CA ALA A 76 0.33 4.84 -2.15
C ALA A 76 -0.16 3.91 -1.05
N VAL A 77 0.55 3.88 0.09
CA VAL A 77 0.18 3.06 1.26
C VAL A 77 0.38 3.88 2.53
N GLN A 78 -0.60 3.82 3.42
CA GLN A 78 -0.48 4.33 4.78
C GLN A 78 -0.54 3.17 5.77
N ALA A 79 0.56 2.99 6.48
CA ALA A 79 0.75 1.91 7.43
C ALA A 79 1.05 2.44 8.83
N THR A 80 0.65 1.67 9.85
CA THR A 80 1.01 1.92 11.24
C THR A 80 1.91 0.79 11.71
N CYS A 81 3.03 1.15 12.33
CA CYS A 81 3.95 0.24 12.95
C CYS A 81 3.82 0.33 14.47
N THR A 82 3.52 -0.78 15.14
CA THR A 82 3.56 -0.88 16.60
C THR A 82 4.22 -2.20 17.02
N ILE A 83 4.50 -2.33 18.32
CA ILE A 83 4.87 -3.62 18.90
C ILE A 83 3.66 -4.55 18.77
N ALA A 84 3.91 -5.79 18.35
CA ALA A 84 2.93 -6.87 18.29
C ALA A 84 2.62 -7.40 19.70
#